data_AF-A0AAV7GIE0-F1
#
_entry.id   AF-A0AAV7GIE0-F1
#
_cell.length_a   1.000
_cell.length_b   1.000
_cell.length_c   1.000
_cell.angle_alpha   90.00
_cell.angle_beta   90.00
_cell.angle_gamma   90.00
#
_symmetry.space_group_name_H-M   'P 1'
#
loop_
_entity.id
_entity.type
_entity.pdbx_description
1 polymer ?
#
loop_
_entity_poly.entity_id
_entity_poly.type
_entity_poly.pdbx_seq_one_letter_code
_entity_poly.pdbx_strand_id
1 'polypeptide(L)'
;MYILCYEQYWTLLVGVVKEKYWAFFDSLPKAAHRDILNDVVDVVHKLHGDVGEAFDTDIRTWPINYHSGVPTQTNIIDCGMFVCKYMEKLIKYENVDWEQHKNLQDNMTLFRVELTYVILCSRKIMMIKLL
;
A
#
# COMPACT_ATOMS: atom_id res chain seq x y z
N MET A 1 0.57 0.79 -7.89
CA MET A 1 0.63 0.56 -6.43
C MET A 1 1.03 -0.88 -6.21
N TYR A 2 1.98 -1.15 -5.33
CA TYR A 2 2.56 -2.46 -5.09
C TYR A 2 2.61 -2.74 -3.60
N ILE A 3 2.13 -3.92 -3.21
CA ILE A 3 2.15 -4.36 -1.82
C ILE A 3 3.41 -5.18 -1.62
N LEU A 4 4.20 -4.85 -0.59
CA LEU A 4 5.43 -5.54 -0.25
C LEU A 4 5.21 -6.31 1.05
N CYS A 5 5.70 -7.55 1.10
CA CYS A 5 5.58 -8.42 2.26
C CYS A 5 6.96 -8.95 2.65
N TYR A 6 7.43 -8.58 3.84
CA TYR A 6 8.70 -9.01 4.40
C TYR A 6 8.46 -9.49 5.83
N GLU A 7 8.89 -10.71 6.17
CA GLU A 7 8.71 -11.29 7.52
C GLU A 7 7.29 -11.14 8.10
N GLN A 8 6.26 -11.40 7.27
CA GLN A 8 4.84 -11.26 7.63
C GLN A 8 4.35 -9.83 7.88
N TYR A 9 5.18 -8.83 7.59
CA TYR A 9 4.86 -7.42 7.66
C TYR A 9 4.56 -6.85 6.27
N TRP A 10 3.49 -6.07 6.16
CA TRP A 10 2.98 -5.54 4.89
C TRP A 10 3.21 -4.03 4.78
N THR A 11 3.83 -3.59 3.69
CA THR A 11 3.99 -2.16 3.34
C THR A 11 3.46 -1.87 1.94
N LEU A 12 3.33 -0.59 1.60
CA LEU A 12 2.80 -0.14 0.32
C LEU A 12 3.80 0.78 -0.40
N LEU A 13 4.11 0.43 -1.65
CA LEU A 13 4.90 1.24 -2.57
C LEU A 13 4.00 1.82 -3.66
N VAL A 14 4.04 3.13 -3.85
CA VAL A 14 3.18 3.84 -4.81
C VAL A 14 4.05 4.62 -5.78
N GLY A 15 3.94 4.31 -7.08
CA GLY A 15 4.58 5.09 -8.12
C GLY A 15 3.79 6.38 -8.36
N VAL A 16 4.41 7.51 -8.09
CA VAL A 16 3.85 8.84 -8.32
C VAL A 16 4.36 9.31 -9.68
N VAL A 17 3.60 8.98 -10.71
CA VAL A 17 4.07 8.99 -12.12
C VAL A 17 4.40 10.39 -12.62
N LYS A 18 3.56 11.37 -12.31
CA LYS A 18 3.71 12.75 -12.79
C LYS A 18 4.97 13.40 -12.20
N GLU A 19 5.24 13.16 -10.92
CA GLU A 19 6.39 13.69 -10.19
C GLU A 19 7.62 12.76 -10.21
N LYS A 20 7.50 11.58 -10.82
CA LYS A 20 8.58 10.60 -11.05
C LYS A 20 9.33 10.18 -9.78
N TYR A 21 8.58 9.78 -8.75
CA TYR A 21 9.13 9.21 -7.52
C TYR A 21 8.29 8.05 -6.99
N TRP A 22 8.86 7.26 -6.09
CA TRP A 22 8.17 6.19 -5.36
C TRP A 22 7.84 6.65 -3.94
N ALA A 23 6.56 6.67 -3.57
CA ALA A 23 6.14 6.91 -2.20
C ALA A 23 6.05 5.58 -1.44
N PHE A 24 6.79 5.46 -0.34
CA PHE A 24 6.80 4.28 0.52
C PHE A 24 6.00 4.55 1.80
N PHE A 25 4.98 3.72 2.02
CA PHE A 25 4.07 3.80 3.16
C PHE A 25 4.29 2.61 4.09
N ASP A 26 4.63 2.91 5.33
CA ASP A 26 4.85 1.93 6.39
C ASP A 26 4.14 2.41 7.66
N SER A 27 3.23 1.55 8.14
CA SER A 27 2.36 1.83 9.28
C SER A 27 3.03 1.57 10.62
N LEU A 28 4.19 0.92 10.66
CA LEU A 28 4.99 0.62 11.83
C LEU A 28 6.46 0.98 11.56
N PRO A 29 6.78 2.28 11.37
CA PRO A 29 8.14 2.73 11.11
C PRO A 29 9.12 2.20 12.16
N LYS A 30 9.98 1.27 11.77
CA LYS A 30 11.09 0.78 12.61
C LYS A 30 12.40 0.94 11.85
N ALA A 31 13.48 1.19 12.59
CA ALA A 31 14.81 1.30 11.98
C ALA A 31 15.19 0.02 11.18
N ALA A 32 14.76 -1.16 11.63
CA ALA A 32 14.96 -2.43 10.95
C ALA A 32 14.15 -2.57 9.64
N HIS A 33 13.04 -1.85 9.47
CA HIS A 33 12.27 -1.85 8.22
C HIS A 33 12.93 -1.00 7.13
N ARG A 34 14.03 -0.29 7.43
CA ARG A 34 14.85 0.36 6.41
C ARG A 34 15.56 -0.66 5.53
N ASP A 35 15.81 -1.87 6.03
CA ASP A 35 16.40 -2.94 5.22
C ASP A 35 15.44 -3.43 4.12
N ILE A 36 14.11 -3.26 4.31
CA ILE A 36 13.09 -3.48 3.27
C ILE A 36 13.34 -2.54 2.07
N LEU A 37 14.01 -1.39 2.24
CA LEU A 37 14.32 -0.52 1.10
C LEU A 37 15.29 -1.16 0.11
N ASN A 38 16.17 -2.06 0.56
CA ASN A 38 17.01 -2.84 -0.35
C ASN A 38 16.14 -3.81 -1.18
N ASP A 39 15.15 -4.45 -0.55
CA ASP A 39 14.17 -5.28 -1.24
C ASP A 39 13.26 -4.45 -2.18
N VAL A 40 12.96 -3.20 -1.82
CA VAL A 40 12.20 -2.27 -2.67
C VAL A 40 12.96 -2.00 -3.97
N VAL A 41 14.28 -1.83 -3.92
CA VAL A 41 15.10 -1.64 -5.13
C VAL A 41 14.98 -2.87 -6.04
N ASP A 42 15.10 -4.08 -5.48
CA ASP A 42 14.95 -5.32 -6.24
C ASP A 42 13.54 -5.46 -6.83
N VAL A 43 12.51 -5.06 -6.07
CA VAL A 43 11.13 -5.04 -6.56
C VAL A 43 10.98 -4.04 -7.70
N VAL A 44 11.49 -2.81 -7.58
CA VAL A 44 11.44 -1.82 -8.67
C VAL A 44 12.17 -2.33 -9.92
N HIS A 45 13.28 -3.05 -9.77
CA HIS A 45 13.97 -3.69 -10.90
C HIS A 45 13.13 -4.78 -11.57
N LYS A 46 12.47 -5.65 -10.79
CA LYS A 46 11.54 -6.66 -11.33
C LYS A 46 10.36 -6.01 -12.03
N LEU A 47 9.77 -4.99 -11.40
CA LEU A 47 8.66 -4.22 -11.95
C LEU A 47 9.03 -3.56 -13.27
N HIS A 48 10.25 -3.02 -13.40
CA HIS A 48 10.73 -2.45 -14.67
C HIS A 48 10.69 -3.49 -15.81
N GLY A 49 11.00 -4.76 -15.51
CA GLY A 49 10.87 -5.84 -16.48
C GLY A 49 9.41 -6.10 -16.89
N ASP A 50 8.49 -6.04 -15.93
CA ASP A 50 7.07 -6.38 -16.14
C ASP A 50 6.28 -5.25 -16.81
N VAL A 51 6.64 -3.99 -16.57
CA VAL A 51 5.88 -2.81 -17.05
C VAL A 51 6.19 -2.43 -18.50
N GLY A 52 7.23 -3.01 -19.11
CA GLY A 52 7.61 -2.72 -20.50
C GLY A 52 7.73 -1.22 -20.78
N GLU A 53 7.06 -0.74 -21.84
CA GLU A 53 7.03 0.68 -22.24
C GLU A 53 5.86 1.47 -21.62
N ALA A 54 5.25 0.98 -20.53
CA ALA A 54 4.13 1.69 -19.89
C ALA A 54 4.53 3.05 -19.29
N PHE A 55 5.82 3.31 -19.13
CA PHE A 55 6.38 4.56 -18.63
C PHE A 55 7.32 5.18 -19.65
N ASP A 56 7.29 6.51 -19.74
CA ASP A 56 8.16 7.33 -20.60
C ASP A 56 9.61 7.43 -20.09
N THR A 57 9.84 6.95 -18.87
CA THR A 57 11.11 7.07 -18.16
C THR A 57 11.45 5.79 -17.42
N ASP A 58 12.76 5.61 -17.18
CA ASP A 58 13.25 4.47 -16.41
C ASP A 58 12.85 4.61 -14.94
N ILE A 59 11.85 3.83 -14.54
CA ILE A 59 11.29 3.84 -13.18
C ILE A 59 12.30 3.44 -12.08
N ARG A 60 13.44 2.84 -12.44
CA ARG A 60 14.53 2.52 -11.50
C ARG A 60 15.31 3.76 -11.06
N THR A 61 15.21 4.84 -11.84
CA THR A 61 15.88 6.11 -11.54
C THR A 61 15.07 7.01 -10.60
N TRP A 62 13.81 6.67 -10.38
CA TRP A 62 12.91 7.45 -9.54
C TRP A 62 13.29 7.31 -8.05
N PRO A 63 13.45 8.41 -7.30
CA PRO A 63 13.81 8.33 -5.89
C PRO A 63 12.70 7.67 -5.07
N ILE A 64 13.09 6.91 -4.05
CA ILE A 64 12.17 6.34 -3.07
C ILE A 64 12.08 7.27 -1.87
N ASN A 65 10.89 7.82 -1.64
CA ASN A 65 10.59 8.74 -0.56
C ASN A 65 9.75 8.03 0.50
N TYR A 66 10.25 8.01 1.74
CA TYR A 66 9.47 7.54 2.88
C TYR A 66 8.37 8.56 3.18
N HIS A 67 7.11 8.14 3.11
CA HIS A 67 5.98 9.04 3.31
C HIS A 67 5.63 9.14 4.79
N SER A 68 6.16 10.18 5.46
CA SER A 68 5.91 10.44 6.87
C SER A 68 4.55 11.12 7.12
N GLY A 69 4.08 11.09 8.38
CA GLY A 69 2.82 11.76 8.77
C GLY A 69 1.57 10.96 8.46
N VAL A 70 1.72 9.72 7.96
CA VAL A 70 0.62 8.79 7.78
C VAL A 70 0.19 8.16 9.11
N PRO A 71 -1.08 7.75 9.26
CA PRO A 71 -1.54 7.06 10.46
C PRO A 71 -0.75 5.79 10.70
N THR A 72 -0.26 5.57 11.92
CA THR A 72 0.55 4.40 12.28
C THR A 72 -0.26 3.37 13.07
N GLN A 73 0.11 2.10 12.94
CA GLN A 73 -0.44 1.02 13.73
C GLN A 73 0.22 0.94 15.12
N THR A 74 -0.50 0.40 16.09
CA THR A 74 -0.01 0.18 17.47
C THR A 74 0.09 -1.30 17.85
N ASN A 75 -0.24 -2.20 16.93
CA ASN A 75 -0.13 -3.65 17.11
C ASN A 75 0.68 -4.28 15.96
N ILE A 76 0.76 -5.62 15.89
CA ILE A 76 1.55 -6.34 14.88
C ILE A 76 0.70 -6.96 13.76
N ILE A 77 -0.63 -6.93 13.87
CA ILE A 77 -1.55 -7.67 12.98
C ILE A 77 -2.24 -6.79 11.94
N ASP A 78 -2.25 -5.47 12.13
CA ASP A 78 -3.05 -4.57 11.31
C ASP A 78 -2.36 -4.02 10.06
N CYS A 79 -1.10 -4.37 9.80
CA CYS A 79 -0.34 -3.81 8.67
C CYS A 79 -1.03 -4.02 7.32
N GLY A 80 -1.61 -5.20 7.09
CA GLY A 80 -2.42 -5.46 5.89
C GLY A 80 -3.65 -4.56 5.79
N MET A 81 -4.33 -4.28 6.91
CA MET A 81 -5.48 -3.37 6.94
C MET A 81 -5.07 -1.92 6.71
N PHE A 82 -3.95 -1.47 7.27
CA PHE A 82 -3.40 -0.14 6.99
C PHE A 82 -3.05 0.01 5.52
N VAL A 83 -2.41 -0.99 4.90
CA VAL A 83 -2.15 -1.01 3.44
C VAL A 83 -3.46 -0.86 2.65
N CYS A 84 -4.50 -1.63 2.98
CA CYS A 84 -5.82 -1.49 2.35
C CYS A 84 -6.40 -0.08 2.50
N LYS A 85 -6.32 0.52 3.69
CA LYS A 85 -6.84 1.86 3.94
C LYS A 85 -6.01 2.95 3.26
N TYR A 86 -4.69 2.82 3.18
CA TYR A 86 -3.87 3.75 2.40
C TYR A 86 -4.25 3.72 0.93
N MET A 87 -4.38 2.53 0.33
CA MET A 87 -4.83 2.40 -1.06
C MET A 87 -6.23 3.00 -1.26
N GLU A 88 -7.18 2.74 -0.35
CA GLU A 88 -8.52 3.32 -0.41
C GLU A 88 -8.47 4.85 -0.46
N LYS A 89 -7.66 5.49 0.40
CA LYS A 89 -7.54 6.96 0.43
C LYS A 89 -6.86 7.51 -0.83
N LEU A 90 -5.77 6.90 -1.27
CA LEU A 90 -5.01 7.34 -2.45
C LEU A 90 -5.80 7.19 -3.75
N ILE A 91 -6.69 6.18 -3.85
CA ILE A 91 -7.57 6.02 -5.00
C ILE A 91 -8.69 7.07 -4.98
N LYS A 92 -9.22 7.37 -3.79
CA LYS A 92 -10.40 8.22 -3.63
C LYS A 92 -10.09 9.72 -3.72
N TYR A 93 -8.88 10.13 -3.33
CA TYR A 93 -8.50 11.54 -3.23
C TYR A 93 -7.16 11.79 -3.93
N GLU A 94 -7.12 12.84 -4.75
CA GLU A 94 -5.88 13.30 -5.40
C GLU A 94 -4.85 13.78 -4.37
N ASN A 95 -5.31 14.47 -3.32
CA ASN A 95 -4.50 14.90 -2.19
C ASN A 95 -5.13 14.38 -0.89
N VAL A 96 -4.39 13.54 -0.15
CA VAL A 96 -4.86 12.98 1.11
C VAL A 96 -4.33 13.81 2.28
N ASP A 97 -5.24 14.40 3.06
CA ASP A 97 -4.91 14.99 4.36
C ASP A 97 -4.86 13.88 5.43
N TRP A 98 -3.65 13.37 5.67
CA TRP A 98 -3.43 12.27 6.62
C TRP A 98 -3.70 12.65 8.08
N GLU A 99 -3.68 13.94 8.41
CA GLU A 99 -3.97 14.44 9.77
C GLU A 99 -5.41 14.10 10.18
N GLN A 100 -6.35 14.18 9.25
CA GLN A 100 -7.77 13.81 9.45
C GLN A 100 -7.97 12.30 9.65
N HIS A 101 -6.92 11.50 9.48
CA HIS A 101 -6.97 10.05 9.58
C HIS A 101 -6.09 9.50 10.69
N LYS A 102 -5.53 10.33 11.58
CA LYS A 102 -4.64 9.90 12.67
C LYS A 102 -5.19 8.78 13.55
N ASN A 103 -6.51 8.76 13.75
CA ASN A 103 -7.20 7.76 14.58
C ASN A 103 -7.63 6.51 13.78
N LEU A 104 -6.93 6.19 12.69
CA LEU A 104 -7.24 5.02 11.86
C LEU A 104 -7.22 3.72 12.67
N GLN A 105 -6.26 3.61 13.61
CA GLN A 105 -6.06 2.44 14.46
C GLN A 105 -7.30 2.09 15.29
N ASP A 106 -8.03 3.09 15.80
CA ASP A 106 -9.20 2.90 16.65
C ASP A 106 -10.34 2.18 15.92
N ASN A 107 -10.35 2.29 14.59
CA ASN A 107 -11.38 1.73 13.73
C ASN A 107 -10.99 0.39 13.09
N MET A 108 -9.78 -0.13 13.35
CA MET A 108 -9.28 -1.35 12.68
C MET A 108 -10.17 -2.57 12.91
N THR A 109 -10.77 -2.71 14.09
CA THR A 109 -11.74 -3.79 14.36
C THR A 109 -12.94 -3.71 13.45
N LEU A 110 -13.53 -2.52 13.29
CA LEU A 110 -14.65 -2.31 12.39
C LEU A 110 -14.24 -2.59 10.94
N PHE A 111 -13.09 -2.05 10.50
CA PHE A 111 -12.60 -2.25 9.14
C PHE A 111 -12.32 -3.71 8.79
N ARG A 112 -11.81 -4.51 9.74
CA ARG A 112 -11.64 -5.97 9.53
C ARG A 112 -12.98 -6.66 9.31
N VAL A 113 -14.00 -6.31 10.09
CA VAL A 113 -15.36 -6.86 9.94
C VAL A 113 -15.97 -6.42 8.61
N GLU A 114 -15.86 -5.14 8.24
CA GLU A 114 -16.34 -4.63 6.96
C GLU A 114 -15.67 -5.32 5.77
N LEU A 115 -14.35 -5.45 5.78
CA LEU A 115 -13.61 -6.13 4.71
C LEU A 115 -14.03 -7.60 4.60
N THR A 116 -14.18 -8.28 5.73
CA THR A 116 -14.65 -9.67 5.77
C THR A 116 -16.06 -9.79 5.20
N TYR A 117 -16.97 -8.90 5.60
CA TYR A 117 -18.33 -8.84 5.08
C TYR A 117 -18.34 -8.63 3.57
N VAL A 118 -17.58 -7.65 3.06
CA VAL A 118 -17.45 -7.39 1.62
C VAL A 118 -16.93 -8.62 0.89
N ILE A 119 -15.85 -9.25 1.36
CA ILE A 119 -15.30 -10.45 0.71
C ILE A 119 -16.33 -11.59 0.66
N LEU A 120 -17.04 -11.85 1.77
CA LEU A 120 -18.03 -12.93 1.85
C LEU A 120 -19.28 -12.64 1.03
N CYS A 121 -19.75 -11.40 1.01
CA CYS A 121 -20.97 -11.01 0.31
C CYS A 121 -20.76 -10.74 -1.19
N SER A 122 -19.60 -10.19 -1.58
CA SER A 122 -19.25 -9.98 -3.00
C SER A 122 -19.00 -11.30 -3.73
N ARG A 123 -18.62 -12.37 -3.01
CA ARG A 123 -18.55 -13.73 -3.57
C ARG A 123 -19.89 -14.29 -4.06
N LYS A 124 -21.04 -13.71 -3.68
CA LYS A 124 -22.34 -14.07 -4.28
C LYS A 124 -22.56 -13.50 -5.68
N ILE A 125 -21.82 -12.47 -6.11
CA ILE A 125 -22.01 -11.82 -7.43
C ILE A 125 -21.17 -12.50 -8.52
N MET A 126 -20.06 -13.17 -8.17
CA MET A 126 -19.16 -13.81 -9.14
C MET A 126 -19.51 -15.27 -9.49
N MET A 127 -20.64 -15.80 -9.00
CA MET A 127 -21.09 -17.17 -9.26
C MET A 127 -22.28 -17.30 -10.25
N ILE A 128 -22.70 -16.22 -10.94
CA ILE A 128 -23.86 -16.24 -11.87
C ILE A 128 -23.49 -15.90 -13.33
N LYS A 129 -22.24 -16.11 -13.78
CA LYS A 129 -21.94 -16.15 -15.23
C LYS A 129 -20.84 -17.16 -15.54
N LEU A 130 -21.16 -18.44 -15.44
CA LEU A 130 -20.50 -19.55 -16.15
C LEU A 130 -21.55 -20.65 -16.31
N LEU A 131 -22.55 -20.39 -17.15
CA LEU A 131 -23.37 -21.36 -17.88
C LEU A 131 -23.67 -20.76 -19.25
#